data_AF-A0A7R9UVY4-F1
#
_entry.id   AF-A0A7R9UVY4-F1
#
_cell.length_a   1.000
_cell.length_b   1.000
_cell.length_c   1.000
_cell.angle_alpha   90.00
_cell.angle_beta   90.00
_cell.angle_gamma   90.00
#
_symmetry.space_group_name_H-M   'P 1'
#
loop_
_entity.id
_entity.type
_entity.pdbx_description
1 polymer ?
#
loop_
_entity_poly.entity_id
_entity_poly.type
_entity_poly.pdbx_seq_one_letter_code
_entity_poly.pdbx_strand_id
1 'polypeptide(L)'
;MAPAKPPASLEWEPLDEQQVDIFAHCVAELGPELRNLPDDLVTMLVRGYVGEKDPKQCAVEHMIETSDWRKENDIETALTPKRLPENRQEFERLWRSSIIGEDADGHPIVMESIGKIPTKEFAAAFTGDAAKEANFLAHSAFNKEILRKRNIVKSNEQQKRIYKMVVVLDLAGLSMSHLGSTFTGLLKTYIGKFSNLYPESLHKLLVINAPFVFSGAWGAISLLMHPVTRAKIHIISNPKYALDELKKMGSKLDFSFEEAYAKAPPLSSLAPQLQQIPPPFNPPNERRPRTE
;
A
#
# COMPACT_ATOMS: atom_id res chain seq x y z
N MET A 1 -21.76 -11.32 -25.50
CA MET A 1 -20.42 -11.39 -24.91
C MET A 1 -20.20 -10.11 -24.13
N ALA A 2 -19.89 -10.19 -22.83
CA ALA A 2 -19.33 -9.03 -22.15
C ALA A 2 -18.01 -8.67 -22.85
N PRO A 3 -17.72 -7.37 -23.10
CA PRO A 3 -16.46 -6.99 -23.71
C PRO A 3 -15.31 -7.51 -22.84
N ALA A 4 -14.27 -8.03 -23.49
CA ALA A 4 -13.06 -8.46 -22.81
C ALA A 4 -12.49 -7.27 -22.03
N LYS A 5 -12.22 -7.46 -20.74
CA LYS A 5 -11.62 -6.44 -19.89
C LYS A 5 -10.26 -6.07 -20.52
N PRO A 6 -9.97 -4.79 -20.80
CA PRO A 6 -8.67 -4.39 -21.32
C PRO A 6 -7.56 -4.86 -20.37
N PRO A 7 -6.36 -5.23 -20.87
CA PRO A 7 -5.24 -5.56 -20.00
C PRO A 7 -4.98 -4.40 -19.05
N ALA A 8 -4.69 -4.72 -17.77
CA ALA A 8 -4.41 -3.69 -16.79
C ALA A 8 -3.23 -2.84 -17.30
N SER A 9 -3.44 -1.53 -17.45
CA SER A 9 -2.38 -0.62 -17.87
C SER A 9 -1.23 -0.69 -16.87
N LEU A 10 -0.02 -0.72 -17.42
CA LEU A 10 1.19 -0.70 -16.59
C LEU A 10 1.27 0.66 -15.92
N GLU A 11 1.78 0.71 -14.70
CA GLU A 11 1.71 1.94 -13.91
C GLU A 11 2.51 3.11 -14.49
N TRP A 12 3.50 2.80 -15.32
CA TRP A 12 4.33 3.79 -16.02
C TRP A 12 3.74 4.29 -17.33
N GLU A 13 2.73 3.62 -17.88
CA GLU A 13 2.06 4.10 -19.08
C GLU A 13 1.35 5.41 -18.79
N PRO A 14 1.16 6.26 -19.80
CA PRO A 14 0.32 7.41 -19.63
C PRO A 14 -1.13 7.06 -19.27
N LEU A 15 -1.90 8.04 -18.79
CA LEU A 15 -3.35 7.92 -18.65
C LEU A 15 -3.98 7.66 -20.02
N ASP A 16 -4.81 6.62 -20.11
CA ASP A 16 -5.61 6.34 -21.29
C ASP A 16 -6.79 7.33 -21.45
N GLU A 17 -7.52 7.26 -22.56
CA GLU A 17 -8.63 8.18 -22.86
C GLU A 17 -9.69 8.23 -21.75
N GLN A 18 -10.04 7.09 -21.16
CA GLN A 18 -11.03 7.03 -20.08
C GLN A 18 -10.48 7.66 -18.80
N GLN A 19 -9.21 7.38 -18.48
CA GLN A 19 -8.53 7.95 -17.31
C GLN A 19 -8.33 9.46 -17.44
N VAL A 20 -8.04 9.96 -18.65
CA VAL A 20 -7.95 11.40 -18.93
C VAL A 20 -9.30 12.09 -18.75
N ASP A 21 -10.40 11.47 -19.19
CA ASP A 21 -11.77 12.00 -19.01
C ASP A 21 -12.17 12.04 -17.52
N ILE A 22 -11.82 11.02 -16.74
CA ILE A 22 -12.00 11.01 -15.27
C ILE A 22 -11.18 12.13 -14.63
N PHE A 23 -9.89 12.23 -14.97
CA PHE A 23 -9.01 13.26 -14.43
C PHE A 23 -9.52 14.67 -14.76
N ALA A 24 -9.95 14.92 -16.00
CA ALA A 24 -10.50 16.21 -16.42
C ALA A 24 -11.77 16.58 -15.63
N HIS A 25 -12.62 15.59 -15.34
CA HIS A 25 -13.80 15.80 -14.48
C HIS A 25 -13.40 16.18 -13.06
N CYS A 26 -12.45 15.44 -12.44
CA CYS A 26 -11.94 15.79 -11.11
C CYS A 26 -11.34 17.21 -11.06
N VAL A 27 -10.62 17.63 -12.11
CA VAL A 27 -10.09 18.99 -12.23
C VAL A 27 -11.22 20.03 -12.29
N ALA A 28 -12.28 19.76 -13.07
CA ALA A 28 -13.40 20.67 -13.20
C ALA A 28 -14.20 20.83 -11.88
N GLU A 29 -14.36 19.76 -11.12
CA GLU A 29 -15.16 19.74 -9.90
C GLU A 29 -14.39 20.23 -8.67
N LEU A 30 -13.14 19.78 -8.48
CA LEU A 30 -12.33 20.13 -7.31
C LEU A 30 -11.53 21.42 -7.49
N GLY A 31 -11.27 21.82 -8.74
CA GLY A 31 -10.56 23.05 -9.05
C GLY A 31 -9.24 23.21 -8.28
N PRO A 32 -9.02 24.33 -7.55
CA PRO A 32 -7.81 24.56 -6.77
C PRO A 32 -7.58 23.55 -5.64
N GLU A 33 -8.63 22.93 -5.08
CA GLU A 33 -8.51 22.01 -3.94
C GLU A 33 -7.77 20.72 -4.30
N LEU A 34 -7.76 20.33 -5.57
CA LEU A 34 -6.97 19.20 -6.07
C LEU A 34 -5.47 19.34 -5.76
N ARG A 35 -4.97 20.56 -5.54
CA ARG A 35 -3.56 20.84 -5.17
C ARG A 35 -3.21 20.33 -3.77
N ASN A 36 -4.19 20.07 -2.92
CA ASN A 36 -3.99 19.47 -1.60
C ASN A 36 -3.57 18.00 -1.68
N LEU A 37 -3.72 17.37 -2.85
CA LEU A 37 -3.27 16.01 -3.11
C LEU A 37 -1.97 15.96 -3.92
N PRO A 38 -1.01 15.09 -3.51
CA PRO A 38 0.15 14.72 -4.33
C PRO A 38 -0.25 14.14 -5.70
N ASP A 39 0.51 14.46 -6.75
CA ASP A 39 0.24 14.04 -8.13
C ASP A 39 0.14 12.51 -8.31
N ASP A 40 1.01 11.77 -7.62
CA ASP A 40 1.02 10.31 -7.61
C ASP A 40 -0.26 9.74 -7.00
N LEU A 41 -0.76 10.34 -5.90
CA LEU A 41 -2.03 9.93 -5.30
C LEU A 41 -3.23 10.26 -6.19
N VAL A 42 -3.23 11.43 -6.85
CA VAL A 42 -4.27 11.76 -7.84
C VAL A 42 -4.31 10.72 -8.96
N THR A 43 -3.13 10.32 -9.47
CA THR A 43 -3.02 9.26 -10.49
C THR A 43 -3.55 7.92 -9.98
N MET A 44 -3.20 7.55 -8.75
CA MET A 44 -3.70 6.33 -8.11
C MET A 44 -5.22 6.33 -7.94
N LEU A 45 -5.81 7.44 -7.52
CA LEU A 45 -7.25 7.60 -7.31
C LEU A 45 -8.02 7.53 -8.65
N VAL A 46 -7.53 8.21 -9.70
CA VAL A 46 -8.12 8.10 -11.06
C VAL A 46 -8.13 6.63 -11.54
N ARG A 47 -7.01 5.92 -11.38
CA ARG A 47 -6.88 4.53 -11.83
C ARG A 47 -7.64 3.55 -10.96
N GLY A 48 -7.71 3.83 -9.66
CA GLY A 48 -8.34 2.98 -8.66
C GLY A 48 -9.82 2.75 -8.92
N TYR A 49 -10.51 3.77 -9.42
CA TYR A 49 -11.96 3.75 -9.58
C TYR A 49 -12.44 3.67 -11.04
N VAL A 50 -11.52 3.46 -11.99
CA VAL A 50 -11.86 3.37 -13.43
C VAL A 50 -12.91 2.28 -13.74
N GLY A 51 -12.97 1.24 -12.91
CA GLY A 51 -13.89 0.11 -13.06
C GLY A 51 -15.19 0.21 -12.28
N GLU A 52 -15.42 1.31 -11.57
CA GLU A 52 -16.65 1.53 -10.79
C GLU A 52 -17.84 1.88 -11.69
N LYS A 53 -19.05 1.83 -11.13
CA LYS A 53 -20.28 2.16 -11.86
C LYS A 53 -20.31 3.62 -12.32
N ASP A 54 -19.80 4.52 -11.49
CA ASP A 54 -19.60 5.94 -11.81
C ASP A 54 -18.16 6.34 -11.48
N PRO A 55 -17.19 6.05 -12.38
CA PRO A 55 -15.77 6.27 -12.12
C PRO A 55 -15.43 7.73 -11.80
N LYS A 56 -16.16 8.67 -12.38
CA LYS A 56 -15.96 10.12 -12.23
C LYS A 56 -16.33 10.55 -10.82
N GLN A 57 -17.56 10.26 -10.41
CA GLN A 57 -18.05 10.60 -9.09
C GLN A 57 -17.27 9.88 -7.99
N CYS A 58 -16.99 8.58 -8.16
CA CYS A 58 -16.20 7.83 -7.18
C CYS A 58 -14.78 8.38 -7.02
N ALA A 59 -14.12 8.80 -8.11
CA ALA A 59 -12.80 9.40 -8.03
C ALA A 59 -12.82 10.73 -7.26
N VAL A 60 -13.82 11.59 -7.51
CA VAL A 60 -14.00 12.85 -6.77
C VAL A 60 -14.22 12.60 -5.28
N GLU A 61 -15.16 11.73 -4.92
CA GLU A 61 -15.49 11.42 -3.53
C GLU A 61 -14.27 10.92 -2.75
N HIS A 62 -13.50 9.99 -3.32
CA HIS A 62 -12.31 9.47 -2.66
C HIS A 62 -11.12 10.44 -2.70
N MET A 63 -11.05 11.37 -3.67
CA MET A 63 -10.10 12.48 -3.61
C MET A 63 -10.40 13.42 -2.43
N ILE A 64 -11.67 13.77 -2.23
CA ILE A 64 -12.10 14.58 -1.07
C ILE A 64 -11.78 13.83 0.23
N GLU A 65 -12.21 12.58 0.35
CA GLU A 65 -11.94 11.75 1.55
C GLU A 65 -10.44 11.68 1.84
N THR A 66 -9.62 11.45 0.81
CA THR A 66 -8.17 11.35 0.96
C THR A 66 -7.56 12.69 1.36
N SER A 67 -8.00 13.78 0.75
CA SER A 67 -7.52 15.13 1.05
C SER A 67 -7.83 15.52 2.50
N ASP A 68 -9.09 15.35 2.91
CA ASP A 68 -9.55 15.68 4.25
C ASP A 68 -8.86 14.84 5.30
N TRP A 69 -8.80 13.51 5.10
CA TRP A 69 -8.12 12.62 6.04
C TRP A 69 -6.63 12.96 6.15
N ARG A 70 -5.95 13.28 5.05
CA ARG A 70 -4.54 13.68 5.07
C ARG A 70 -4.32 14.96 5.89
N LYS A 71 -5.24 15.93 5.77
CA LYS A 71 -5.20 17.18 6.53
C LYS A 71 -5.48 16.95 8.02
N GLU A 72 -6.52 16.20 8.34
CA GLU A 72 -6.92 15.89 9.72
C GLU A 72 -5.82 15.14 10.49
N ASN A 73 -5.05 14.30 9.79
CA ASN A 73 -4.01 13.45 10.39
C ASN A 73 -2.58 13.98 10.16
N ASP A 74 -2.43 15.19 9.60
CA ASP A 74 -1.14 15.84 9.31
C ASP A 74 -0.16 14.91 8.56
N ILE A 75 -0.67 14.24 7.52
CA ILE A 75 0.07 13.18 6.82
C ILE A 75 1.26 13.75 6.03
N GLU A 76 1.16 15.00 5.58
CA GLU A 76 2.23 15.64 4.82
C GLU A 76 3.55 15.71 5.61
N THR A 77 3.44 15.92 6.92
CA THR A 77 4.60 16.00 7.82
C THR A 77 4.85 14.70 8.59
N ALA A 78 4.15 13.61 8.28
CA ALA A 78 4.20 12.34 9.02
C ALA A 78 5.62 11.75 9.18
N LEU A 79 6.52 11.99 8.21
CA LEU A 79 7.89 11.46 8.28
C LEU A 79 8.88 12.37 9.04
N THR A 80 8.41 13.50 9.57
CA THR A 80 9.26 14.39 10.37
C THR A 80 9.47 13.83 11.78
N PRO A 81 10.62 14.11 12.44
CA PRO A 81 10.86 13.62 13.80
C PRO A 81 9.79 14.04 14.82
N LYS A 82 9.12 15.19 14.60
CA LYS A 82 8.07 15.71 15.47
C LYS A 82 6.72 15.00 15.32
N ARG A 83 6.53 14.24 14.23
CA ARG A 83 5.28 13.55 13.89
C ARG A 83 5.43 12.04 13.84
N LEU A 84 6.55 11.52 14.33
CA LEU A 84 6.71 10.09 14.50
C LEU A 84 5.57 9.55 15.39
N PRO A 85 4.81 8.53 14.94
CA PRO A 85 3.74 7.97 15.75
C PRO A 85 4.25 7.46 17.11
N GLU A 86 3.44 7.62 18.14
CA GLU A 86 3.80 7.29 19.52
C GLU A 86 4.19 5.81 19.64
N ASN A 87 5.29 5.50 20.35
CA ASN A 87 5.76 4.12 20.54
C ASN A 87 6.12 3.39 19.23
N ARG A 88 6.67 4.09 18.23
CA ARG A 88 7.09 3.53 16.93
C ARG A 88 7.94 2.27 17.02
N GLN A 89 8.92 2.22 17.90
CA GLN A 89 9.80 1.06 18.06
C GLN A 89 9.02 -0.16 18.57
N GLU A 90 8.05 0.05 19.46
CA GLU A 90 7.19 -1.00 19.98
C GLU A 90 6.25 -1.51 18.89
N PHE A 91 5.64 -0.62 18.09
CA PHE A 91 4.88 -1.03 16.90
C PHE A 91 5.73 -1.91 15.96
N GLU A 92 6.98 -1.54 15.69
CA GLU A 92 7.86 -2.30 14.79
C GLU A 92 8.32 -3.63 15.36
N ARG A 93 8.41 -3.74 16.69
CA ARG A 93 8.66 -5.00 17.36
C ARG A 93 7.45 -5.93 17.27
N LEU A 94 6.24 -5.40 17.40
CA LEU A 94 5.00 -6.17 17.41
C LEU A 94 4.49 -6.54 16.01
N TRP A 95 4.52 -5.58 15.07
CA TRP A 95 4.14 -5.74 13.68
C TRP A 95 5.26 -5.21 12.79
N ARG A 96 6.24 -6.06 12.55
CA ARG A 96 7.35 -5.74 11.66
C ARG A 96 6.86 -5.68 10.21
N SER A 97 7.30 -4.64 9.50
CA SER A 97 7.20 -4.49 8.05
C SER A 97 8.54 -3.93 7.57
N SER A 98 9.11 -4.55 6.53
CA SER A 98 10.45 -4.20 6.04
C SER A 98 10.56 -4.44 4.54
N ILE A 99 11.35 -3.61 3.84
CA ILE A 99 11.76 -3.89 2.47
C ILE A 99 12.88 -4.93 2.50
N ILE A 100 12.64 -6.09 1.88
CA ILE A 100 13.60 -7.20 1.80
C ILE A 100 14.29 -7.28 0.43
N GLY A 101 13.84 -6.49 -0.54
CA GLY A 101 14.41 -6.48 -1.89
C GLY A 101 13.66 -5.53 -2.82
N GLU A 102 13.98 -5.67 -4.11
CA GLU A 102 13.38 -4.93 -5.22
C GLU A 102 13.23 -5.90 -6.40
N ASP A 103 12.26 -5.64 -7.28
CA ASP A 103 12.16 -6.32 -8.58
C ASP A 103 12.88 -5.52 -9.70
N ALA A 104 12.84 -6.00 -10.95
CA ALA A 104 13.53 -5.35 -12.06
C ALA A 104 12.97 -3.96 -12.42
N ASP A 105 11.68 -3.73 -12.18
CA ASP A 105 11.01 -2.47 -12.47
C ASP A 105 11.19 -1.43 -11.36
N GLY A 106 11.79 -1.83 -10.23
CA GLY A 106 12.04 -0.94 -9.11
C GLY A 106 10.97 -0.99 -8.03
N HIS A 107 9.98 -1.89 -8.08
CA HIS A 107 9.00 -2.01 -7.00
C HIS A 107 9.67 -2.57 -5.74
N PRO A 108 9.43 -1.97 -4.56
CA PRO A 108 9.92 -2.54 -3.31
C PRO A 108 9.20 -3.86 -3.03
N ILE A 109 9.98 -4.85 -2.61
CA ILE A 109 9.47 -6.12 -2.08
C ILE A 109 9.40 -5.96 -0.56
N VAL A 110 8.18 -5.78 -0.04
CA VAL A 110 7.88 -5.60 1.37
C VAL A 110 7.48 -6.94 1.98
N MET A 111 8.01 -7.27 3.15
CA MET A 111 7.63 -8.48 3.87
C MET A 111 6.98 -8.15 5.21
N GLU A 112 5.90 -8.87 5.52
CA GLU A 112 5.19 -8.81 6.80
C GLU A 112 4.95 -10.23 7.33
N SER A 113 5.23 -10.47 8.61
CA SER A 113 5.07 -11.77 9.25
C SER A 113 3.88 -11.78 10.21
N ILE A 114 2.67 -11.88 9.68
CA ILE A 114 1.42 -11.81 10.47
C ILE A 114 1.36 -12.92 11.51
N GLY A 115 1.78 -14.14 11.15
CA GLY A 115 1.75 -15.28 12.08
C GLY A 115 2.72 -15.18 13.26
N LYS A 116 3.64 -14.20 13.23
CA LYS A 116 4.60 -13.92 14.30
C LYS A 116 4.16 -12.77 15.20
N ILE A 117 3.00 -12.15 14.95
CA ILE A 117 2.48 -11.06 15.78
C ILE A 117 2.05 -11.64 17.14
N PRO A 118 2.59 -11.16 18.27
CA PRO A 118 2.11 -11.58 19.59
C PRO A 118 0.74 -10.94 19.87
N THR A 119 -0.34 -11.60 19.42
CA THR A 119 -1.70 -11.01 19.34
C THR A 119 -2.22 -10.42 20.65
N LYS A 120 -1.86 -10.98 21.82
CA LYS A 120 -2.27 -10.43 23.13
C LYS A 120 -1.61 -9.09 23.43
N GLU A 121 -0.30 -9.01 23.21
CA GLU A 121 0.49 -7.81 23.44
C GLU A 121 0.12 -6.72 22.43
N PHE A 122 -0.01 -7.11 21.16
CA PHE A 122 -0.49 -6.22 20.10
C PHE A 122 -1.89 -5.67 20.39
N ALA A 123 -2.83 -6.51 20.82
CA ALA A 123 -4.17 -6.06 21.20
C ALA A 123 -4.13 -5.08 22.39
N ALA A 124 -3.32 -5.35 23.41
CA ALA A 124 -3.17 -4.46 24.55
C ALA A 124 -2.65 -3.07 24.15
N ALA A 125 -1.74 -3.01 23.17
CA ALA A 125 -1.14 -1.77 22.68
C ALA A 125 -2.05 -0.99 21.70
N PHE A 126 -2.78 -1.67 20.81
CA PHE A 126 -3.37 -1.05 19.61
C PHE A 126 -4.87 -1.26 19.43
N THR A 127 -5.55 -1.89 20.39
CA THR A 127 -6.99 -2.16 20.31
C THR A 127 -7.70 -1.87 21.63
N GLY A 128 -9.04 -1.85 21.59
CA GLY A 128 -9.89 -1.76 22.78
C GLY A 128 -10.36 -0.34 23.11
N ASP A 129 -9.78 0.69 22.49
CA ASP A 129 -10.26 2.07 22.52
C ASP A 129 -9.87 2.84 21.25
N ALA A 130 -10.55 3.96 21.01
CA ALA A 130 -10.40 4.75 19.80
C ALA A 130 -9.02 5.41 19.67
N ALA A 131 -8.34 5.76 20.78
CA ALA A 131 -7.03 6.39 20.72
C ALA A 131 -5.95 5.38 20.29
N LYS A 132 -6.02 4.15 20.79
CA LYS A 132 -5.12 3.07 20.37
C LYS A 132 -5.32 2.67 18.91
N GLU A 133 -6.56 2.58 18.47
CA GLU A 133 -6.87 2.29 17.07
C GLU A 133 -6.41 3.42 16.15
N ALA A 134 -6.59 4.68 16.55
CA ALA A 134 -6.06 5.84 15.84
C ALA A 134 -4.51 5.80 15.78
N ASN A 135 -3.84 5.44 16.88
CA ASN A 135 -2.38 5.31 16.88
C ASN A 135 -1.91 4.20 15.92
N PHE A 136 -2.61 3.05 15.89
CA PHE A 136 -2.35 1.99 14.91
C PHE A 136 -2.49 2.47 13.45
N LEU A 137 -3.54 3.26 13.15
CA LEU A 137 -3.72 3.86 11.84
C LEU A 137 -2.61 4.88 11.52
N ALA A 138 -2.12 5.63 12.51
CA ALA A 138 -0.98 6.54 12.33
C ALA A 138 0.32 5.79 11.99
N HIS A 139 0.63 4.68 12.66
CA HIS A 139 1.76 3.81 12.30
C HIS A 139 1.63 3.24 10.88
N SER A 140 0.40 2.84 10.52
CA SER A 140 0.08 2.29 9.21
C SER A 140 0.26 3.34 8.12
N ALA A 141 -0.22 4.56 8.35
CA ALA A 141 -0.04 5.71 7.46
C ALA A 141 1.44 6.06 7.28
N PHE A 142 2.20 6.08 8.37
CA PHE A 142 3.64 6.31 8.34
C PHE A 142 4.36 5.28 7.46
N ASN A 143 4.04 3.97 7.59
CA ASN A 143 4.60 2.94 6.71
C ASN A 143 4.22 3.17 5.23
N LYS A 144 2.96 3.56 4.95
CA LYS A 144 2.50 3.86 3.58
C LYS A 144 3.24 5.05 2.98
N GLU A 145 3.43 6.13 3.73
CA GLU A 145 4.16 7.30 3.25
C GLU A 145 5.65 7.01 3.03
N ILE A 146 6.30 6.16 3.85
CA ILE A 146 7.66 5.70 3.57
C ILE A 146 7.73 5.00 2.21
N LEU A 147 6.84 4.05 1.96
CA LEU A 147 6.83 3.29 0.71
C LEU A 147 6.51 4.20 -0.49
N ARG A 148 5.54 5.11 -0.35
CA ARG A 148 5.20 6.11 -1.37
C ARG A 148 6.37 7.02 -1.70
N LYS A 149 7.00 7.62 -0.69
CA LYS A 149 8.15 8.52 -0.87
C LYS A 149 9.37 7.80 -1.44
N ARG A 150 9.64 6.56 -1.02
CA ARG A 150 10.67 5.72 -1.63
C ARG A 150 10.37 5.45 -3.10
N ASN A 151 9.11 5.18 -3.45
CA ASN A 151 8.68 4.97 -4.82
C ASN A 151 8.80 6.24 -5.68
N ILE A 152 8.57 7.43 -5.12
CA ILE A 152 8.84 8.71 -5.79
C ILE A 152 10.32 8.86 -6.11
N VAL A 153 11.21 8.55 -5.17
CA VAL A 153 12.68 8.59 -5.41
C VAL A 153 13.03 7.65 -6.55
N LYS A 154 12.58 6.39 -6.48
CA LYS A 154 12.84 5.40 -7.53
C LYS A 154 12.28 5.80 -8.89
N SER A 155 11.09 6.40 -8.90
CA SER A 155 10.45 6.87 -10.13
C SER A 155 11.29 7.95 -10.82
N ASN A 156 11.84 8.88 -10.04
CA ASN A 156 12.69 9.93 -10.54
C ASN A 156 14.04 9.37 -11.03
N GLU A 157 14.65 8.42 -10.33
CA GLU A 157 15.89 7.77 -10.77
C GLU A 157 15.74 7.05 -12.12
N GLN A 158 14.60 6.41 -12.34
CA GLN A 158 14.33 5.65 -13.57
C GLN A 158 13.63 6.46 -14.67
N GLN A 159 13.22 7.70 -14.40
CA GLN A 159 12.36 8.49 -15.29
C GLN A 159 11.12 7.71 -15.73
N LYS A 160 10.53 6.97 -14.78
CA LYS A 160 9.45 6.00 -14.99
C LYS A 160 8.55 6.05 -13.77
N ARG A 161 7.23 6.22 -13.94
CA ARG A 161 6.30 6.24 -12.80
C ARG A 161 6.25 4.87 -12.13
N ILE A 162 6.55 4.86 -10.84
CA ILE A 162 6.51 3.69 -9.95
C ILE A 162 5.75 4.10 -8.69
N TYR A 163 4.63 3.45 -8.38
CA TYR A 163 3.91 3.68 -7.14
C TYR A 163 3.42 2.40 -6.47
N LYS A 164 3.51 1.25 -7.16
CA LYS A 164 3.14 -0.05 -6.64
C LYS A 164 4.26 -0.70 -5.80
N MET A 165 3.88 -1.74 -5.07
CA MET A 165 4.77 -2.60 -4.30
C MET A 165 4.44 -4.07 -4.47
N VAL A 166 5.43 -4.92 -4.21
CA VAL A 166 5.24 -6.37 -4.03
C VAL A 166 5.18 -6.66 -2.54
N VAL A 167 4.18 -7.42 -2.10
CA VAL A 167 4.04 -7.79 -0.68
C VAL A 167 4.24 -9.29 -0.52
N VAL A 168 5.12 -9.70 0.36
CA VAL A 168 5.26 -11.08 0.83
C VAL A 168 4.65 -11.17 2.22
N LEU A 169 3.54 -11.90 2.33
CA LEU A 169 2.82 -12.10 3.58
C LEU A 169 3.15 -13.49 4.13
N ASP A 170 3.96 -13.53 5.18
CA ASP A 170 4.31 -14.79 5.86
C ASP A 170 3.31 -15.12 6.97
N LEU A 171 2.64 -16.25 6.80
CA LEU A 171 1.64 -16.75 7.76
C LEU A 171 2.18 -17.89 8.64
N ALA A 172 3.48 -18.15 8.63
CA ALA A 172 4.10 -19.08 9.58
C ALA A 172 3.79 -18.64 11.02
N GLY A 173 3.21 -19.53 11.82
CA GLY A 173 2.78 -19.24 13.20
C GLY A 173 1.34 -18.72 13.34
N LEU A 174 0.63 -18.48 12.22
CA LEU A 174 -0.77 -18.06 12.26
C LEU A 174 -1.61 -19.11 13.01
N SER A 175 -2.40 -18.62 13.97
CA SER A 175 -3.18 -19.42 14.90
C SER A 175 -4.57 -18.81 15.13
N MET A 176 -5.45 -19.52 15.86
CA MET A 176 -6.79 -19.03 16.18
C MET A 176 -6.82 -17.67 16.91
N SER A 177 -5.76 -17.31 17.65
CA SER A 177 -5.70 -15.99 18.31
C SER A 177 -5.66 -14.84 17.31
N HIS A 178 -5.09 -15.06 16.12
CA HIS A 178 -5.05 -14.10 15.03
C HIS A 178 -6.41 -13.98 14.32
N LEU A 179 -7.26 -15.00 14.43
CA LEU A 179 -8.59 -15.04 13.83
C LEU A 179 -9.69 -14.52 14.77
N GLY A 180 -9.32 -14.14 16.00
CA GLY A 180 -10.23 -13.51 16.95
C GLY A 180 -10.79 -12.18 16.45
N SER A 181 -11.97 -11.80 16.95
CA SER A 181 -12.69 -10.58 16.54
C SER A 181 -11.89 -9.30 16.72
N THR A 182 -11.05 -9.21 17.75
CA THR A 182 -10.21 -8.04 18.01
C THR A 182 -9.19 -7.81 16.89
N PHE A 183 -8.33 -8.80 16.61
CA PHE A 183 -7.29 -8.65 15.58
C PHE A 183 -7.90 -8.55 14.18
N THR A 184 -8.90 -9.38 13.88
CA THR A 184 -9.58 -9.34 12.58
C THR A 184 -10.38 -8.06 12.39
N GLY A 185 -10.99 -7.50 13.44
CA GLY A 185 -11.68 -6.21 13.41
C GLY A 185 -10.73 -5.08 13.04
N LEU A 186 -9.58 -5.00 13.70
CA LEU A 186 -8.55 -4.01 13.39
C LEU A 186 -8.02 -4.16 11.95
N LEU A 187 -7.79 -5.40 11.50
CA LEU A 187 -7.34 -5.66 10.13
C LEU A 187 -8.40 -5.25 9.09
N LYS A 188 -9.69 -5.45 9.38
CA LYS A 188 -10.77 -4.97 8.51
C LYS A 188 -10.77 -3.44 8.41
N THR A 189 -10.61 -2.74 9.53
CA THR A 189 -10.48 -1.28 9.56
C THR A 189 -9.27 -0.82 8.74
N TYR A 190 -8.12 -1.45 8.91
CA TYR A 190 -6.92 -1.19 8.11
C TYR A 190 -7.18 -1.37 6.61
N ILE A 191 -7.69 -2.54 6.21
CA ILE A 191 -7.91 -2.87 4.80
C ILE A 191 -8.91 -1.90 4.18
N GLY A 192 -10.05 -1.65 4.86
CA GLY A 192 -11.06 -0.72 4.36
C GLY A 192 -10.51 0.69 4.19
N LYS A 193 -9.79 1.21 5.21
CA LYS A 193 -9.27 2.58 5.18
C LYS A 193 -8.18 2.75 4.11
N PHE A 194 -7.17 1.89 4.11
CA PHE A 194 -6.01 2.08 3.23
C PHE A 194 -6.25 1.61 1.78
N SER A 195 -7.27 0.79 1.51
CA SER A 195 -7.67 0.49 0.13
C SER A 195 -8.27 1.71 -0.57
N ASN A 196 -8.94 2.59 0.17
CA ASN A 196 -9.55 3.81 -0.36
C ASN A 196 -8.54 4.96 -0.50
N LEU A 197 -7.67 5.11 0.50
CA LEU A 197 -6.69 6.21 0.55
C LEU A 197 -5.46 5.99 -0.35
N TYR A 198 -5.09 4.73 -0.59
CA TYR A 198 -3.93 4.36 -1.42
C TYR A 198 -4.33 3.25 -2.42
N PRO A 199 -5.36 3.50 -3.26
CA PRO A 199 -5.83 2.50 -4.21
C PRO A 199 -4.75 2.18 -5.24
N GLU A 200 -4.84 1.03 -5.89
CA GLU A 200 -3.88 0.60 -6.91
C GLU A 200 -2.40 0.56 -6.48
N SER A 201 -2.09 0.58 -5.18
CA SER A 201 -0.71 0.50 -4.66
C SER A 201 -0.11 -0.92 -4.67
N LEU A 202 -0.90 -1.96 -4.95
CA LEU A 202 -0.42 -3.34 -4.99
C LEU A 202 -0.06 -3.74 -6.42
N HIS A 203 1.18 -4.22 -6.62
CA HIS A 203 1.61 -4.91 -7.83
C HIS A 203 1.27 -6.40 -7.74
N LYS A 204 1.76 -7.08 -6.69
CA LYS A 204 1.55 -8.50 -6.44
C LYS A 204 1.62 -8.79 -4.93
N LEU A 205 0.80 -9.69 -4.42
CA LEU A 205 0.84 -10.18 -3.05
C LEU A 205 1.07 -11.69 -3.04
N LEU A 206 2.15 -12.12 -2.41
CA LEU A 206 2.53 -13.53 -2.26
C LEU A 206 2.26 -13.94 -0.81
N VAL A 207 1.25 -14.78 -0.59
CA VAL A 207 0.98 -15.38 0.74
C VAL A 207 1.75 -16.69 0.83
N ILE A 208 2.64 -16.81 1.81
CA ILE A 208 3.45 -18.01 2.04
C ILE A 208 3.15 -18.62 3.41
N ASN A 209 3.47 -19.91 3.57
CA ASN A 209 3.29 -20.64 4.83
C ASN A 209 1.86 -20.59 5.41
N ALA A 210 0.85 -20.46 4.54
CA ALA A 210 -0.55 -20.40 4.95
C ALA A 210 -0.98 -21.74 5.60
N PRO A 211 -1.34 -21.78 6.90
CA PRO A 211 -1.84 -23.00 7.52
C PRO A 211 -3.28 -23.29 7.06
N PHE A 212 -3.77 -24.52 7.28
CA PHE A 212 -5.12 -24.92 6.89
C PHE A 212 -6.22 -23.99 7.44
N VAL A 213 -6.04 -23.45 8.65
CA VAL A 213 -6.99 -22.50 9.27
C VAL A 213 -7.13 -21.20 8.47
N PHE A 214 -6.11 -20.80 7.69
CA PHE A 214 -6.17 -19.62 6.83
C PHE A 214 -7.22 -19.75 5.73
N SER A 215 -7.43 -20.94 5.16
CA SER A 215 -8.35 -21.13 4.04
C SER A 215 -9.79 -20.71 4.38
N GLY A 216 -10.23 -20.95 5.62
CA GLY A 216 -11.55 -20.50 6.09
C GLY A 216 -11.63 -18.98 6.27
N ALA A 217 -10.60 -18.37 6.87
CA ALA A 217 -10.53 -16.92 7.08
C ALA A 217 -10.41 -16.15 5.76
N TRP A 218 -9.66 -16.70 4.80
CA TRP A 218 -9.47 -16.13 3.47
C TRP A 218 -10.78 -15.91 2.73
N GLY A 219 -11.74 -16.85 2.84
CA GLY A 219 -13.08 -16.70 2.28
C GLY A 219 -13.74 -15.39 2.71
N ALA A 220 -13.74 -15.09 4.01
CA ALA A 220 -14.33 -13.86 4.55
C ALA A 220 -13.51 -12.60 4.23
N ILE A 221 -12.18 -12.67 4.36
CA ILE A 221 -11.29 -11.51 4.11
C ILE A 221 -11.34 -11.10 2.63
N SER A 222 -11.37 -12.07 1.72
CA SER A 222 -11.38 -11.81 0.29
C SER A 222 -12.64 -11.04 -0.16
N LEU A 223 -13.78 -11.21 0.52
CA LEU A 223 -15.02 -10.47 0.21
C LEU A 223 -14.91 -8.96 0.48
N LEU A 224 -13.98 -8.55 1.34
CA LEU A 224 -13.72 -7.14 1.65
C LEU A 224 -12.79 -6.47 0.63
N MET A 225 -12.22 -7.26 -0.29
CA MET A 225 -11.24 -6.78 -1.25
C MET A 225 -11.86 -6.63 -2.63
N HIS A 226 -11.58 -5.49 -3.26
CA HIS A 226 -11.97 -5.25 -4.65
C HIS A 226 -11.43 -6.38 -5.56
N PRO A 227 -12.19 -6.85 -6.58
CA PRO A 227 -11.77 -7.96 -7.44
C PRO A 227 -10.38 -7.80 -8.06
N VAL A 228 -9.99 -6.57 -8.40
CA VAL A 228 -8.65 -6.27 -8.96
C VAL A 228 -7.54 -6.57 -7.94
N THR A 229 -7.74 -6.20 -6.68
CA THR A 229 -6.80 -6.51 -5.59
C THR A 229 -6.74 -8.01 -5.35
N ARG A 230 -7.88 -8.70 -5.34
CA ARG A 230 -7.92 -10.17 -5.20
C ARG A 230 -7.16 -10.91 -6.29
N ALA A 231 -7.25 -10.45 -7.54
CA ALA A 231 -6.54 -11.06 -8.66
C ALA A 231 -5.01 -10.98 -8.54
N LYS A 232 -4.49 -10.04 -7.73
CA LYS A 232 -3.06 -9.85 -7.47
C LYS A 232 -2.55 -10.74 -6.31
N ILE A 233 -3.43 -11.48 -5.63
CA ILE A 233 -3.11 -12.30 -4.46
C ILE A 233 -2.84 -13.74 -4.86
N HIS A 234 -1.65 -14.22 -4.56
CA HIS A 234 -1.18 -15.57 -4.85
C HIS A 234 -0.87 -16.30 -3.55
N ILE A 235 -1.69 -17.30 -3.22
CA ILE A 235 -1.42 -18.18 -2.08
C ILE A 235 -0.52 -19.30 -2.56
N ILE A 236 0.70 -19.35 -2.01
CA ILE A 236 1.77 -20.23 -2.45
C ILE A 236 2.07 -21.23 -1.34
N SER A 237 1.91 -22.52 -1.67
CA SER A 237 2.07 -23.62 -0.71
C SER A 237 3.52 -23.82 -0.26
N ASN A 238 4.50 -23.58 -1.13
CA ASN A 238 5.92 -23.69 -0.82
C ASN A 238 6.63 -22.34 -1.00
N PRO A 239 7.25 -21.76 0.04
CA PRO A 239 7.99 -20.50 -0.05
C PRO A 239 9.05 -20.47 -1.16
N LYS A 240 9.64 -21.60 -1.54
CA LYS A 240 10.59 -21.67 -2.64
C LYS A 240 9.97 -21.19 -3.96
N TYR A 241 8.71 -21.54 -4.22
CA TYR A 241 8.01 -21.09 -5.44
C TYR A 241 7.71 -19.60 -5.40
N ALA A 242 7.47 -19.02 -4.21
CA ALA A 242 7.33 -17.58 -4.07
C ALA A 242 8.66 -16.86 -4.37
N LEU A 243 9.80 -17.42 -3.95
CA LEU A 243 11.11 -16.90 -4.32
C LEU A 243 11.37 -17.00 -5.82
N ASP A 244 10.98 -18.12 -6.46
CA ASP A 244 11.09 -18.28 -7.91
C ASP A 244 10.21 -17.26 -8.66
N GLU A 245 9.01 -16.94 -8.16
CA GLU A 245 8.17 -15.86 -8.70
C GLU A 245 8.86 -14.49 -8.58
N LEU A 246 9.49 -14.17 -7.45
CA LEU A 246 10.25 -12.94 -7.30
C LEU A 246 11.45 -12.87 -8.27
N LYS A 247 12.14 -14.00 -8.48
CA LYS A 247 13.24 -14.10 -9.47
C LYS A 247 12.76 -13.89 -10.90
N LYS A 248 11.57 -14.40 -11.27
CA LYS A 248 10.95 -14.13 -12.59
C LYS A 248 10.63 -12.64 -12.77
N MET A 249 10.34 -11.92 -11.69
CA MET A 249 10.19 -10.46 -11.69
C MET A 249 11.53 -9.73 -11.69
N GLY A 250 12.66 -10.46 -11.74
CA GLY A 250 14.01 -9.91 -11.78
C GLY A 250 14.56 -9.50 -10.42
N SER A 251 13.95 -9.96 -9.32
CA SER A 251 14.51 -9.75 -7.99
C SER A 251 15.85 -10.46 -7.83
N LYS A 252 16.81 -9.77 -7.23
CA LYS A 252 18.13 -10.30 -6.86
C LYS A 252 18.14 -11.01 -5.51
N LEU A 253 16.97 -11.23 -4.90
CA LEU A 253 16.86 -11.93 -3.63
C LEU A 253 17.36 -13.38 -3.78
N ASP A 254 18.51 -13.67 -3.18
CA ASP A 254 19.22 -14.95 -3.25
C ASP A 254 19.16 -15.76 -1.95
N PHE A 255 18.72 -15.14 -0.85
CA PHE A 255 18.51 -15.77 0.46
C PHE A 255 17.11 -16.36 0.64
N SER A 256 16.92 -17.11 1.72
CA SER A 256 15.57 -17.41 2.22
C SER A 256 14.86 -16.13 2.68
N PHE A 257 13.52 -16.15 2.67
CA PHE A 257 12.73 -15.03 3.20
C PHE A 257 13.07 -14.72 4.66
N GLU A 258 13.34 -15.74 5.47
CA GLU A 258 13.71 -15.57 6.88
C GLU A 258 15.03 -14.82 7.04
N GLU A 259 16.08 -15.20 6.31
CA GLU A 259 17.38 -14.52 6.35
C GLU A 259 17.30 -13.09 5.82
N ALA A 260 16.59 -12.90 4.70
CA ALA A 260 16.39 -11.58 4.12
C ALA A 260 15.66 -10.65 5.10
N TYR A 261 14.59 -11.17 5.72
CA TYR A 261 13.81 -10.42 6.69
C TYR A 261 14.59 -10.14 7.96
N ALA A 262 15.39 -11.08 8.45
CA ALA A 262 16.24 -10.87 9.64
C ALA A 262 17.21 -9.69 9.45
N LYS A 263 17.81 -9.56 8.26
CA LYS A 263 18.77 -8.49 7.91
C LYS A 263 18.10 -7.17 7.54
N ALA A 264 16.83 -7.19 7.12
CA ALA A 264 16.15 -6.00 6.63
C ALA A 264 15.84 -5.02 7.79
N PRO A 265 16.24 -3.74 7.70
CA PRO A 265 15.93 -2.78 8.75
C PRO A 265 14.42 -2.50 8.81
N PRO A 266 13.90 -1.97 9.94
CA PRO A 266 12.53 -1.49 10.00
C PRO A 266 12.30 -0.36 8.98
N LEU A 267 11.09 -0.21 8.45
CA LEU A 267 10.77 0.86 7.51
C LEU A 267 11.13 2.25 8.04
N SER A 268 10.95 2.52 9.34
CA SER A 268 11.29 3.81 9.97
C SER A 268 12.73 4.26 9.75
N SER A 269 13.67 3.33 9.53
CA SER A 269 15.07 3.65 9.22
C SER A 269 15.24 4.47 7.94
N LEU A 270 14.28 4.40 7.01
CA LEU A 270 14.28 5.16 5.76
C LEU A 270 13.69 6.57 5.93
N ALA A 271 13.06 6.90 7.05
CA ALA A 271 12.41 8.20 7.20
C ALA A 271 13.35 9.40 7.04
N PRO A 272 14.58 9.42 7.61
CA PRO A 272 15.48 10.58 7.51
C PRO A 272 15.82 10.99 6.06
N GLN A 273 16.09 10.01 5.20
CA GLN A 273 16.43 10.24 3.79
C GLN A 273 15.21 10.54 2.89
N LEU A 274 13.99 10.41 3.42
CA LEU A 274 12.73 10.63 2.70
C LEU A 274 12.01 11.92 3.12
N GLN A 275 12.61 12.75 3.98
CA GLN A 275 12.01 14.01 4.41
C GLN A 275 12.00 15.06 3.29
N GLN A 276 13.03 15.08 2.46
CA GLN A 276 13.19 16.01 1.34
C GLN A 276 13.49 15.21 0.08
N ILE A 277 12.49 15.08 -0.78
CA ILE A 277 12.58 14.36 -2.05
C ILE A 277 12.04 15.26 -3.16
N PRO A 278 12.46 15.06 -4.42
CA PRO A 278 11.85 15.76 -5.55
C PRO A 278 10.34 15.45 -5.63
N PRO A 279 9.56 16.28 -6.34
CA PRO A 279 8.17 15.96 -6.62
C PRO A 279 8.05 14.63 -7.39
N PRO A 280 6.88 13.96 -7.33
CA PRO A 280 6.62 12.75 -8.10
C PRO A 280 6.96 12.92 -9.59
N PHE A 281 7.57 11.90 -10.18
CA PHE A 281 7.78 11.86 -11.62
C PHE A 281 6.42 11.78 -12.32
N ASN A 282 6.17 12.73 -13.23
CA ASN A 282 5.02 12.72 -14.13
C ASN A 282 5.49 12.76 -15.58
N PRO A 283 4.95 11.88 -16.45
CA PRO A 283 5.11 11.98 -17.89
C PRO A 283 4.80 13.41 -18.38
N PRO A 284 5.53 13.94 -19.37
CA PRO A 284 5.37 15.33 -19.82
C PRO A 284 3.92 15.75 -20.13
N ASN A 285 3.13 14.84 -20.68
CA ASN A 285 1.72 15.03 -21.04
C ASN A 285 0.74 14.99 -19.85
N GLU A 286 1.19 14.65 -18.65
CA GLU A 286 0.37 14.56 -17.44
C GLU A 286 0.76 15.56 -16.36
N ARG A 287 1.73 16.42 -16.64
CA ARG A 287 2.14 17.45 -15.70
C ARG A 287 0.99 18.44 -15.55
N ARG A 288 0.50 18.60 -14.31
CA ARG A 288 -0.42 19.69 -13.99
C ARG A 288 0.24 21.03 -14.38
N PRO A 289 -0.50 21.98 -15.00
CA PRO A 289 0.02 23.31 -15.25
C PRO A 289 0.54 23.90 -13.94
N ARG A 290 1.83 24.26 -13.88
CA ARG A 290 2.33 25.08 -12.79
C ARG A 290 1.77 26.47 -13.03
N THR A 291 0.70 26.83 -12.33
CA THR A 291 0.36 28.25 -12.22
C THR A 291 1.42 28.90 -11.35
N GLU A 292 2.06 29.95 -11.87
CA GLU A 292 2.96 30.84 -11.13
C GLU A 292 2.32 31.35 -9.82
#